data_AF-A0A8I1IYK4-F1
#
_entry.id   AF-A0A8I1IYK4-F1
#
_cell.length_a   1.000
_cell.length_b   1.000
_cell.length_c   1.000
_cell.angle_alpha   90.00
_cell.angle_beta   90.00
_cell.angle_gamma   90.00
#
_symmetry.space_group_name_H-M   'P 1'
#
loop_
_entity.id
_entity.type
_entity.pdbx_description
1 polymer ?
#
loop_
_entity_poly.entity_id
_entity_poly.type
_entity_poly.pdbx_seq_one_letter_code
_entity_poly.pdbx_strand_id
1 'polypeptide(L)'
;MLRKTIKNIALLDLQNFTAEALREIKKIESCAMLLIPKNASDEWKNAYAKITIRNVASIIEVSYSKYSVLNGMVTLNDKNVSDDCLYIVNGIVILETVEKIPDLCVNGLLLKRKKSRYEMTRMNGRSVEVEDNVVIKPYPNTIEIDGDTVRSFDYNTLVAAGNNVDIDNNVTEQMLSDKKITFAAGNEVKCGKSILGYVKVNSTVGNKITEKNE
;
A
#
# COMPACT_ATOMS: atom_id res chain seq x y z
N MET A 1 27.52 -32.39 -2.23
CA MET A 1 26.67 -31.69 -1.24
C MET A 1 25.34 -31.35 -1.92
N LEU A 2 24.20 -31.79 -1.37
CA LEU A 2 22.88 -31.52 -1.97
C LEU A 2 22.51 -30.05 -1.76
N ARG A 3 22.27 -29.32 -2.86
CA ARG A 3 21.79 -27.94 -2.82
C ARG A 3 20.27 -27.89 -2.56
N LYS A 4 19.83 -27.00 -1.68
CA LYS A 4 18.46 -26.81 -1.20
C LYS A 4 17.59 -26.10 -2.23
N THR A 5 16.29 -26.39 -2.25
CA THR A 5 15.29 -25.61 -2.99
C THR A 5 14.41 -24.88 -1.97
N ILE A 6 14.32 -23.56 -2.09
CA ILE A 6 13.43 -22.72 -1.28
C ILE A 6 12.14 -22.51 -2.07
N LYS A 7 10.98 -22.80 -1.47
CA LYS A 7 9.70 -22.64 -2.15
C LYS A 7 8.57 -22.19 -1.23
N ASN A 8 7.55 -21.54 -1.80
CA ASN A 8 6.31 -21.13 -1.13
C ASN A 8 6.58 -20.17 0.05
N ILE A 9 7.35 -19.10 -0.21
CA ILE A 9 7.75 -18.11 0.80
C ILE A 9 7.11 -16.76 0.47
N ALA A 10 6.44 -16.14 1.44
CA ALA A 10 5.88 -14.80 1.25
C ALA A 10 6.98 -13.73 1.08
N LEU A 11 7.96 -13.71 1.99
CA LEU A 11 9.10 -12.81 1.95
C LEU A 11 10.38 -13.59 2.23
N LEU A 12 11.30 -13.61 1.27
CA LEU A 12 12.64 -14.18 1.46
C LEU A 12 13.66 -13.04 1.49
N ASP A 13 14.36 -12.90 2.62
CA ASP A 13 15.43 -11.93 2.77
C ASP A 13 16.80 -12.58 2.59
N LEU A 14 17.52 -12.17 1.54
CA LEU A 14 18.88 -12.64 1.26
C LEU A 14 19.95 -11.61 1.63
N GLN A 15 19.59 -10.45 2.20
CA GLN A 15 20.55 -9.38 2.47
C GLN A 15 21.67 -9.81 3.42
N ASN A 16 21.36 -10.67 4.38
CA ASN A 16 22.32 -11.16 5.37
C ASN A 16 22.95 -12.51 5.00
N PHE A 17 22.71 -13.03 3.79
CA PHE A 17 23.32 -14.28 3.33
C PHE A 17 24.76 -14.06 2.87
N THR A 18 25.68 -14.92 3.29
CA THR A 18 27.03 -14.97 2.71
C THR A 18 27.02 -15.66 1.34
N ALA A 19 28.09 -15.48 0.56
CA ALA A 19 28.22 -16.17 -0.72
C ALA A 19 28.23 -17.70 -0.56
N GLU A 20 28.83 -18.21 0.54
CA GLU A 20 28.82 -19.63 0.90
C GLU A 20 27.39 -20.13 1.14
N ALA A 21 26.58 -19.39 1.90
CA ALA A 21 25.20 -19.73 2.18
C ALA A 21 24.36 -19.74 0.88
N LEU A 22 24.58 -18.79 -0.02
CA LEU A 22 23.91 -18.76 -1.32
C LEU A 22 24.27 -19.97 -2.20
N ARG A 23 25.51 -20.46 -2.15
CA ARG A 23 25.94 -21.65 -2.92
C ARG A 23 25.23 -22.93 -2.49
N GLU A 24 24.68 -22.98 -1.27
CA GLU A 24 23.81 -24.07 -0.84
C GLU A 24 22.43 -24.04 -1.49
N ILE A 25 22.01 -22.92 -2.08
CA ILE A 25 20.70 -22.76 -2.69
C ILE A 25 20.79 -23.12 -4.18
N LYS A 26 19.97 -24.07 -4.61
CA LYS A 26 19.82 -24.45 -6.03
C LYS A 26 18.81 -23.56 -6.74
N LYS A 27 17.67 -23.34 -6.08
CA LYS A 27 16.46 -22.80 -6.69
C LYS A 27 15.62 -22.07 -5.65
N ILE A 28 15.04 -20.95 -6.07
CA ILE A 28 13.98 -20.22 -5.35
C ILE A 28 12.75 -20.25 -6.25
N GLU A 29 11.63 -20.73 -5.72
CA GLU A 29 10.38 -20.91 -6.48
C GLU A 29 9.16 -20.45 -5.70
N SER A 30 8.18 -19.82 -6.37
CA SER A 30 6.91 -19.41 -5.73
C SER A 30 7.17 -18.52 -4.51
N CYS A 31 7.86 -17.41 -4.73
CA CYS A 31 8.17 -16.43 -3.70
C CYS A 31 7.45 -15.11 -4.00
N ALA A 32 6.69 -14.56 -3.06
CA ALA A 32 5.97 -13.31 -3.35
C ALA A 32 6.93 -12.11 -3.42
N MET A 33 7.89 -12.04 -2.50
CA MET A 33 8.89 -10.97 -2.48
C MET A 33 10.26 -11.50 -2.05
N LEU A 34 11.28 -11.15 -2.83
CA LEU A 34 12.68 -11.48 -2.57
C LEU A 34 13.45 -10.18 -2.30
N LEU A 35 14.06 -10.03 -1.13
CA LEU A 35 14.95 -8.91 -0.82
C LEU A 35 16.38 -9.33 -1.10
N ILE A 36 17.10 -8.50 -1.85
CA ILE A 36 18.51 -8.68 -2.15
C ILE A 36 19.30 -7.41 -1.77
N PRO A 37 20.57 -7.53 -1.38
CA PRO A 37 21.37 -6.36 -1.06
C PRO A 37 21.71 -5.59 -2.34
N LYS A 38 21.41 -4.29 -2.35
CA LYS A 38 21.74 -3.39 -3.48
C LYS A 38 23.25 -3.31 -3.73
N ASN A 39 24.03 -3.28 -2.65
CA ASN A 39 25.49 -3.15 -2.68
C ASN A 39 26.18 -4.48 -2.32
N ALA A 40 25.86 -5.55 -3.05
CA ALA A 40 26.48 -6.86 -2.86
C ALA A 40 27.91 -6.93 -3.41
N SER A 41 28.79 -7.72 -2.78
CA SER A 41 30.12 -8.03 -3.32
C SER A 41 30.01 -8.85 -4.62
N ASP A 42 31.05 -8.82 -5.45
CA ASP A 42 31.08 -9.61 -6.69
C ASP A 42 30.97 -11.11 -6.40
N GLU A 43 31.54 -11.57 -5.29
CA GLU A 43 31.42 -12.96 -4.86
C GLU A 43 29.97 -13.34 -4.55
N TRP A 44 29.22 -12.46 -3.86
CA TRP A 44 27.80 -12.64 -3.57
C TRP A 44 26.98 -12.67 -4.87
N LYS A 45 27.21 -11.71 -5.77
CA LYS A 45 26.52 -11.64 -7.08
C LYS A 45 26.76 -12.89 -7.92
N ASN A 46 28.01 -13.39 -7.94
CA ASN A 46 28.38 -14.61 -8.65
C ASN A 46 27.75 -15.88 -8.05
N ALA A 47 27.55 -15.92 -6.73
CA ALA A 47 26.83 -17.00 -6.07
C ALA A 47 25.33 -16.93 -6.38
N TYR A 48 24.73 -15.74 -6.26
CA TYR A 48 23.31 -15.48 -6.52
C TYR A 48 22.92 -15.80 -7.97
N ALA A 49 23.74 -15.41 -8.95
CA ALA A 49 23.48 -15.67 -10.37
C ALA A 49 23.36 -17.16 -10.73
N LYS A 50 23.86 -18.07 -9.87
CA LYS A 50 23.77 -19.52 -10.05
C LYS A 50 22.49 -20.13 -9.48
N ILE A 51 21.67 -19.34 -8.76
CA ILE A 51 20.40 -19.78 -8.20
C ILE A 51 19.33 -19.67 -9.28
N THR A 52 18.60 -20.76 -9.54
CA THR A 52 17.45 -20.71 -10.46
C THR A 52 16.27 -19.99 -9.79
N ILE A 53 15.83 -18.87 -10.34
CA ILE A 53 14.67 -18.10 -9.84
C ILE A 53 13.45 -18.40 -10.72
N ARG A 54 12.33 -18.84 -10.12
CA ARG A 54 11.05 -19.08 -10.84
C ARG A 54 9.85 -18.60 -10.04
N ASN A 55 8.82 -18.08 -10.72
CA ASN A 55 7.57 -17.64 -10.08
C ASN A 55 7.81 -16.72 -8.87
N VAL A 56 8.71 -15.74 -9.02
CA VAL A 56 8.96 -14.72 -8.00
C VAL A 56 8.25 -13.44 -8.41
N ALA A 57 7.30 -12.96 -7.60
CA ALA A 57 6.44 -11.84 -7.99
C ALA A 57 7.13 -10.47 -7.86
N SER A 58 8.16 -10.38 -7.00
CA SER A 58 8.98 -9.17 -6.86
C SER A 58 10.37 -9.50 -6.35
N ILE A 59 11.37 -8.84 -6.91
CA ILE A 59 12.72 -8.77 -6.37
C ILE A 59 12.99 -7.31 -6.05
N ILE A 60 13.40 -7.01 -4.82
CA ILE A 60 13.66 -5.66 -4.33
C ILE A 60 15.11 -5.57 -3.90
N GLU A 61 15.84 -4.64 -4.50
CA GLU A 61 17.18 -4.27 -4.06
C GLU A 61 17.07 -3.30 -2.89
N VAL A 62 17.52 -3.73 -1.72
CA VAL A 62 17.41 -2.95 -0.49
C VAL A 62 18.78 -2.37 -0.16
N SER A 63 18.81 -1.07 0.13
CA SER A 63 20.05 -0.35 0.50
C SER A 63 20.39 -0.50 1.99
N TYR A 64 19.44 -0.96 2.80
CA TYR A 64 19.48 -0.97 4.26
C TYR A 64 19.34 -2.39 4.80
N SER A 65 20.04 -2.73 5.86
CA SER A 65 19.92 -4.06 6.49
C SER A 65 18.60 -4.30 7.24
N LYS A 66 17.71 -3.30 7.31
CA LYS A 66 16.46 -3.35 8.08
C LYS A 66 15.25 -3.16 7.17
N TYR A 67 14.21 -3.96 7.45
CA TYR A 67 12.89 -3.76 6.90
C TYR A 67 11.83 -4.03 7.98
N SER A 68 10.64 -3.47 7.79
CA SER A 68 9.47 -3.72 8.61
C SER A 68 8.30 -4.14 7.72
N VAL A 69 7.60 -5.21 8.10
CA VAL A 69 6.41 -5.67 7.38
C VAL A 69 5.18 -5.27 8.18
N LEU A 70 4.34 -4.43 7.59
CA LEU A 70 3.13 -3.89 8.19
C LEU A 70 1.92 -4.36 7.39
N ASN A 71 0.93 -4.96 8.07
CA ASN A 71 -0.28 -5.47 7.43
C ASN A 71 -1.51 -4.76 7.97
N GLY A 72 -2.52 -4.60 7.12
CA GLY A 72 -3.78 -3.96 7.48
C GLY A 72 -3.69 -2.45 7.30
N MET A 73 -3.97 -1.69 8.35
CA MET A 73 -4.09 -0.24 8.30
C MET A 73 -3.12 0.39 9.29
N VAL A 74 -2.22 1.24 8.79
CA VAL A 74 -1.14 1.83 9.59
C VAL A 74 -0.97 3.31 9.30
N THR A 75 -0.61 4.07 10.34
CA THR A 75 -0.19 5.46 10.20
C THR A 75 1.31 5.53 10.46
N LEU A 76 2.06 6.07 9.49
CA LEU A 76 3.49 6.30 9.57
C LEU A 76 3.77 7.79 9.76
N ASN A 77 4.53 8.13 10.80
CA ASN A 77 4.92 9.49 11.14
C ASN A 77 6.34 9.50 11.74
N ASP A 78 6.90 10.68 11.98
CA ASP A 78 8.29 10.83 12.41
C ASP A 78 8.62 10.11 13.74
N LYS A 79 7.61 9.78 14.56
CA LYS A 79 7.82 9.06 15.84
C LYS A 79 8.01 7.56 15.66
N ASN A 80 7.44 6.97 14.60
CA ASN A 80 7.43 5.51 14.40
C ASN A 80 8.19 5.03 13.17
N VAL A 81 8.76 5.95 12.38
CA VAL A 81 9.63 5.62 11.26
C VAL A 81 11.11 5.87 11.53
N SER A 82 11.96 5.32 10.66
CA SER A 82 13.40 5.60 10.56
C SER A 82 13.80 5.78 9.10
N ASP A 83 14.86 6.56 8.87
CA ASP A 83 15.40 6.84 7.52
C ASP A 83 16.21 5.65 6.96
N ASP A 84 16.56 4.67 7.81
CA ASP A 84 17.38 3.50 7.48
C ASP A 84 16.57 2.19 7.40
N CYS A 85 15.27 2.27 7.09
CA CYS A 85 14.37 1.11 7.08
C CYS A 85 13.43 1.13 5.87
N LEU A 86 13.32 -0.02 5.20
CA LEU A 86 12.28 -0.25 4.19
C LEU A 86 10.98 -0.70 4.87
N TYR A 87 9.91 0.09 4.72
CA TYR A 87 8.58 -0.24 5.21
C TYR A 87 7.77 -0.93 4.11
N ILE A 88 7.59 -2.24 4.24
CA ILE A 88 6.76 -3.06 3.36
C ILE A 88 5.35 -3.07 3.92
N VAL A 89 4.42 -2.35 3.29
CA VAL A 89 3.04 -2.23 3.78
C VAL A 89 2.08 -2.99 2.88
N ASN A 90 1.31 -3.93 3.44
CA ASN A 90 0.21 -4.60 2.75
C ASN A 90 -1.14 -4.12 3.31
N GLY A 91 -1.83 -3.27 2.56
CA GLY A 91 -3.09 -2.65 2.96
C GLY A 91 -3.08 -1.12 2.82
N ILE A 92 -3.55 -0.40 3.82
CA ILE A 92 -3.64 1.06 3.79
C ILE A 92 -2.54 1.67 4.67
N VAL A 93 -1.77 2.59 4.11
CA VAL A 93 -0.85 3.44 4.86
C VAL A 93 -1.29 4.89 4.78
N ILE A 94 -1.41 5.53 5.94
CA ILE A 94 -1.50 6.98 6.07
C ILE A 94 -0.10 7.50 6.40
N LEU A 95 0.46 8.33 5.53
CA LEU A 95 1.78 8.89 5.71
C LEU A 95 1.68 10.33 6.18
N GLU A 96 2.35 10.64 7.29
CA GLU A 96 2.34 11.93 7.99
C GLU A 96 3.76 12.37 8.44
N THR A 97 4.80 11.86 7.79
CA THR A 97 6.21 12.17 8.07
C THR A 97 6.61 13.53 7.52
N VAL A 98 7.20 14.41 8.31
CA VAL A 98 7.61 15.76 7.86
C VAL A 98 9.12 15.94 7.96
N GLU A 99 9.75 15.31 8.95
CA GLU A 99 11.19 15.38 9.16
C GLU A 99 11.91 14.18 8.54
N LYS A 100 11.42 12.97 8.83
CA LYS A 100 12.01 11.71 8.38
C LYS A 100 11.55 11.34 6.97
N ILE A 101 12.36 10.54 6.30
CA ILE A 101 12.16 10.10 4.92
C ILE A 101 12.21 8.56 4.90
N PRO A 102 11.14 7.87 5.34
CA PRO A 102 11.09 6.42 5.25
C PRO A 102 11.06 5.98 3.78
N ASP A 103 11.67 4.83 3.50
CA ASP A 103 11.55 4.16 2.20
C ASP A 103 10.35 3.21 2.22
N LEU A 104 9.49 3.29 1.22
CA LEU A 104 8.23 2.59 1.18
C LEU A 104 8.16 1.55 0.04
N CYS A 105 7.65 0.37 0.40
CA CYS A 105 7.15 -0.63 -0.54
C CYS A 105 5.69 -0.94 -0.21
N VAL A 106 4.74 -0.34 -0.92
CA VAL A 106 3.30 -0.42 -0.59
C VAL A 106 2.57 -1.34 -1.57
N ASN A 107 1.91 -2.37 -1.04
CA ASN A 107 0.91 -3.20 -1.70
C ASN A 107 -0.48 -2.83 -1.19
N GLY A 108 -1.12 -1.83 -1.81
CA GLY A 108 -2.45 -1.35 -1.43
C GLY A 108 -2.62 0.15 -1.66
N LEU A 109 -3.11 0.87 -0.64
CA LEU A 109 -3.47 2.28 -0.73
C LEU A 109 -2.52 3.14 0.12
N LEU A 110 -1.81 4.07 -0.52
CA LEU A 110 -1.01 5.09 0.14
C LEU A 110 -1.77 6.41 0.18
N LEU A 111 -2.17 6.85 1.38
CA LEU A 111 -2.75 8.16 1.64
C LEU A 111 -1.65 9.05 2.20
N LYS A 112 -1.13 9.98 1.41
CA LYS A 112 0.00 10.84 1.82
C LYS A 112 -0.45 12.28 2.01
N ARG A 113 -0.01 12.91 3.09
CA ARG A 113 -0.16 14.36 3.23
C ARG A 113 0.75 15.07 2.24
N LYS A 114 0.39 16.29 1.82
CA LYS A 114 1.23 17.09 0.90
C LYS A 114 2.61 17.37 1.46
N LYS A 115 2.70 17.59 2.78
CA LYS A 115 3.98 17.80 3.46
C LYS A 115 4.76 16.51 3.69
N SER A 116 4.19 15.35 3.36
CA SER A 116 4.83 14.08 3.67
C SER A 116 6.09 13.85 2.88
N ARG A 117 7.17 13.50 3.57
CA ARG A 117 8.45 13.13 2.96
C ARG A 117 8.65 11.62 3.04
N TYR A 118 9.05 11.02 1.94
CA TYR A 118 9.31 9.58 1.83
C TYR A 118 10.10 9.30 0.55
N GLU A 119 10.77 8.15 0.53
CA GLU A 119 11.25 7.51 -0.69
C GLU A 119 10.29 6.39 -1.09
N MET A 120 10.21 6.09 -2.38
CA MET A 120 9.31 5.06 -2.91
C MET A 120 10.09 4.02 -3.70
N THR A 121 10.47 2.94 -3.02
CA THR A 121 11.01 1.75 -3.68
C THR A 121 10.00 1.07 -4.58
N ARG A 122 8.74 0.91 -4.13
CA ARG A 122 7.71 0.24 -4.93
C ARG A 122 6.30 0.60 -4.52
N MET A 123 5.44 0.82 -5.51
CA MET A 123 4.00 0.96 -5.33
C MET A 123 3.25 -0.07 -6.19
N ASN A 124 2.46 -0.92 -5.54
CA ASN A 124 1.50 -1.82 -6.16
C ASN A 124 0.11 -1.50 -5.59
N GLY A 125 -0.69 -0.76 -6.35
CA GLY A 125 -1.99 -0.24 -5.92
C GLY A 125 -2.12 1.23 -6.28
N ARG A 126 -2.60 2.08 -5.35
CA ARG A 126 -2.85 3.51 -5.61
C ARG A 126 -2.25 4.41 -4.53
N SER A 127 -1.75 5.56 -4.95
CA SER A 127 -1.38 6.67 -4.06
C SER A 127 -2.37 7.80 -4.24
N VAL A 128 -2.84 8.37 -3.13
CA VAL A 128 -3.71 9.53 -3.06
C VAL A 128 -2.98 10.59 -2.25
N GLU A 129 -2.74 11.73 -2.88
CA GLU A 129 -2.26 12.92 -2.17
C GLU A 129 -3.44 13.63 -1.53
N VAL A 130 -3.27 14.01 -0.28
CA VAL A 130 -4.32 14.56 0.58
C VAL A 130 -3.82 15.85 1.19
N GLU A 131 -4.64 16.91 1.15
CA GLU A 131 -4.32 18.16 1.86
C GLU A 131 -4.14 17.88 3.36
N ASP A 132 -3.24 18.63 4.02
CA ASP A 132 -2.92 18.39 5.43
C ASP A 132 -4.13 18.57 6.37
N ASN A 133 -5.12 19.38 5.97
CA ASN A 133 -6.31 19.69 6.76
C ASN A 133 -7.49 18.75 6.51
N VAL A 134 -7.37 17.74 5.64
CA VAL A 134 -8.44 16.76 5.38
C VAL A 134 -8.49 15.75 6.53
N VAL A 135 -9.69 15.43 7.01
CA VAL A 135 -9.89 14.34 7.96
C VAL A 135 -9.91 13.02 7.19
N ILE A 136 -9.01 12.10 7.52
CA ILE A 136 -8.95 10.78 6.87
C ILE A 136 -9.71 9.77 7.74
N LYS A 137 -10.72 9.12 7.17
CA LYS A 137 -11.48 8.02 7.79
C LYS A 137 -11.19 6.73 7.01
N PRO A 138 -10.18 5.95 7.44
CA PRO A 138 -9.78 4.74 6.75
C PRO A 138 -10.56 3.50 7.24
N TYR A 139 -10.85 2.58 6.33
CA TYR A 139 -11.56 1.33 6.57
C TYR A 139 -10.80 0.18 5.89
N PRO A 140 -10.51 -0.93 6.60
CA PRO A 140 -9.55 -1.93 6.13
C PRO A 140 -9.99 -2.69 4.88
N ASN A 141 -11.30 -2.79 4.61
CA ASN A 141 -11.83 -3.56 3.49
C ASN A 141 -13.00 -2.83 2.81
N THR A 142 -14.23 -3.06 3.25
CA THR A 142 -15.44 -2.42 2.72
C THR A 142 -16.08 -1.54 3.78
N ILE A 143 -16.62 -0.40 3.37
CA ILE A 143 -17.48 0.45 4.20
C ILE A 143 -18.77 0.74 3.45
N GLU A 144 -19.89 0.58 4.16
CA GLU A 144 -21.20 1.07 3.74
C GLU A 144 -21.44 2.43 4.40
N ILE A 145 -21.87 3.43 3.62
CA ILE A 145 -22.17 4.77 4.11
C ILE A 145 -23.60 5.15 3.73
N ASP A 146 -24.37 5.55 4.73
CA ASP A 146 -25.71 6.10 4.58
C ASP A 146 -25.72 7.61 4.89
N GLY A 147 -26.89 8.24 4.71
CA GLY A 147 -27.07 9.67 4.94
C GLY A 147 -26.73 10.12 6.37
N ASP A 148 -26.92 9.25 7.36
CA ASP A 148 -26.62 9.57 8.76
C ASP A 148 -25.11 9.51 9.03
N THR A 149 -24.44 8.50 8.48
CA THR A 149 -22.98 8.41 8.46
C THR A 149 -22.36 9.65 7.83
N VAL A 150 -22.86 10.09 6.67
CA VAL A 150 -22.37 11.30 6.00
C VAL A 150 -22.56 12.54 6.88
N ARG A 151 -23.73 12.70 7.51
CA ARG A 151 -24.01 13.83 8.41
C ARG A 151 -23.10 13.86 9.63
N SER A 152 -22.68 12.70 10.13
CA SER A 152 -21.77 12.56 11.26
C SER A 152 -20.30 12.78 10.91
N PHE A 153 -19.91 12.79 9.63
CA PHE A 153 -18.54 13.12 9.27
C PHE A 153 -18.19 14.58 9.58
N ASP A 154 -16.93 14.77 9.93
CA ASP A 154 -16.32 16.09 10.03
C ASP A 154 -16.30 16.76 8.64
N TYR A 155 -16.28 18.09 8.61
CA TYR A 155 -16.09 18.82 7.36
C TYR A 155 -14.74 18.46 6.73
N ASN A 156 -14.70 18.35 5.40
CA ASN A 156 -13.50 18.04 4.60
C ASN A 156 -12.94 16.64 4.92
N THR A 157 -13.78 15.61 4.79
CA THR A 157 -13.42 14.21 5.08
C THR A 157 -13.10 13.41 3.81
N LEU A 158 -12.02 12.64 3.85
CA LEU A 158 -11.71 11.56 2.92
C LEU A 158 -12.13 10.22 3.54
N VAL A 159 -13.09 9.55 2.91
CA VAL A 159 -13.47 8.17 3.24
C VAL A 159 -12.61 7.23 2.40
N ALA A 160 -11.73 6.47 3.04
CA ALA A 160 -10.80 5.58 2.36
C ALA A 160 -11.08 4.11 2.71
N ALA A 161 -11.26 3.25 1.73
CA ALA A 161 -11.49 1.83 1.93
C ALA A 161 -10.46 0.98 1.19
N GLY A 162 -10.00 -0.10 1.83
CA GLY A 162 -9.01 -1.01 1.25
C GLY A 162 -9.51 -1.73 0.00
N ASN A 163 -10.82 -1.90 -0.12
CA ASN A 163 -11.49 -2.59 -1.22
C ASN A 163 -12.64 -1.73 -1.76
N ASN A 164 -13.76 -1.62 -1.04
CA ASN A 164 -14.97 -1.00 -1.58
C ASN A 164 -15.54 0.10 -0.68
N VAL A 165 -16.06 1.17 -1.29
CA VAL A 165 -16.98 2.10 -0.64
C VAL A 165 -18.35 1.90 -1.25
N ASP A 166 -19.34 1.66 -0.41
CA ASP A 166 -20.70 1.36 -0.83
C ASP A 166 -21.65 2.44 -0.26
N ILE A 167 -22.16 3.31 -1.14
CA ILE A 167 -22.94 4.50 -0.78
C ILE A 167 -24.43 4.18 -0.94
N ASP A 168 -25.20 4.28 0.14
CA ASP A 168 -26.64 4.07 0.14
C ASP A 168 -27.37 5.07 -0.79
N ASN A 169 -28.51 4.65 -1.33
CA ASN A 169 -29.35 5.48 -2.20
C ASN A 169 -29.99 6.66 -1.46
N ASN A 170 -30.05 6.64 -0.13
CA ASN A 170 -30.53 7.75 0.69
C ASN A 170 -29.51 8.92 0.81
N VAL A 171 -28.28 8.75 0.31
CA VAL A 171 -27.26 9.79 0.27
C VAL A 171 -27.51 10.72 -0.92
N THR A 172 -27.53 12.03 -0.68
CA THR A 172 -27.70 13.05 -1.72
C THR A 172 -26.39 13.79 -2.01
N GLU A 173 -26.30 14.39 -3.20
CA GLU A 173 -25.14 15.22 -3.58
C GLU A 173 -24.94 16.40 -2.62
N GLN A 174 -26.03 16.97 -2.10
CA GLN A 174 -25.97 18.06 -1.13
C GLN A 174 -25.30 17.61 0.17
N MET A 175 -25.63 16.42 0.69
CA MET A 175 -25.01 15.90 1.91
C MET A 175 -23.49 15.74 1.75
N LEU A 176 -23.06 15.21 0.60
CA LEU A 176 -21.65 15.03 0.29
C LEU A 176 -20.92 16.37 0.14
N SER A 177 -21.56 17.31 -0.56
CA SER A 177 -21.02 18.66 -0.81
C SER A 177 -20.90 19.49 0.46
N ASP A 178 -21.92 19.47 1.32
CA ASP A 178 -21.95 20.20 2.61
C ASP A 178 -20.79 19.80 3.52
N LYS A 179 -20.40 18.52 3.46
CA LYS A 179 -19.29 17.96 4.23
C LYS A 179 -17.99 17.89 3.45
N LYS A 180 -18.00 18.28 2.16
CA LYS A 180 -16.86 18.16 1.24
C LYS A 180 -16.23 16.76 1.30
N ILE A 181 -17.07 15.72 1.12
CA ILE A 181 -16.65 14.32 1.17
C ILE A 181 -15.93 13.94 -0.13
N THR A 182 -14.80 13.27 0.01
CA THR A 182 -14.07 12.61 -1.08
C THR A 182 -13.87 11.14 -0.75
N PHE A 183 -13.57 10.33 -1.77
CA PHE A 183 -13.45 8.87 -1.62
C PHE A 183 -12.13 8.34 -2.16
N ALA A 184 -11.60 7.33 -1.48
CA ALA A 184 -10.54 6.48 -2.02
C ALA A 184 -10.90 5.01 -1.81
N ALA A 185 -10.84 4.20 -2.86
CA ALA A 185 -11.15 2.78 -2.77
C ALA A 185 -10.11 1.95 -3.52
N GLY A 186 -9.62 0.87 -2.90
CA GLY A 186 -8.66 -0.02 -3.55
C GLY A 186 -9.23 -0.76 -4.76
N ASN A 187 -10.55 -0.94 -4.84
CA ASN A 187 -11.23 -1.63 -5.93
C ASN A 187 -12.42 -0.82 -6.47
N GLU A 188 -13.51 -0.66 -5.71
CA GLU A 188 -14.77 -0.16 -6.26
C GLU A 188 -15.43 0.91 -5.38
N VAL A 189 -16.12 1.87 -6.00
CA VAL A 189 -17.12 2.71 -5.32
C VAL A 189 -18.49 2.47 -5.96
N LYS A 190 -19.49 2.13 -5.15
CA LYS A 190 -20.87 1.93 -5.59
C LYS A 190 -21.76 3.04 -5.08
N CYS A 191 -22.62 3.58 -5.92
CA CYS A 191 -23.50 4.67 -5.53
C CYS A 191 -24.78 4.71 -6.39
N GLY A 192 -25.82 5.37 -5.90
CA GLY A 192 -27.03 5.63 -6.68
C GLY A 192 -26.77 6.57 -7.86
N LYS A 193 -27.60 6.47 -8.90
CA LYS A 193 -27.49 7.28 -10.13
C LYS A 193 -27.47 8.79 -9.87
N SER A 194 -28.24 9.24 -8.88
CA SER A 194 -28.42 10.64 -8.52
C SER A 194 -27.13 11.34 -8.09
N ILE A 195 -26.16 10.60 -7.54
CA ILE A 195 -24.87 11.16 -7.05
C ILE A 195 -23.67 10.68 -7.87
N LEU A 196 -23.89 9.91 -8.93
CA LEU A 196 -22.83 9.30 -9.74
C LEU A 196 -21.86 10.35 -10.32
N GLY A 197 -22.37 11.52 -10.72
CA GLY A 197 -21.55 12.63 -11.20
C GLY A 197 -20.58 13.14 -10.12
N TYR A 198 -21.09 13.43 -8.92
CA TYR A 198 -20.28 13.84 -7.78
C TYR A 198 -19.22 12.81 -7.43
N VAL A 199 -19.60 11.53 -7.32
CA VAL A 199 -18.69 10.43 -6.96
C VAL A 199 -17.58 10.28 -7.99
N LYS A 200 -17.88 10.37 -9.29
CA LYS A 200 -16.86 10.29 -10.36
C LYS A 200 -15.80 11.38 -10.26
N VAL A 201 -16.18 12.59 -9.89
CA VAL A 201 -15.26 13.73 -9.78
C VAL A 201 -14.45 13.68 -8.47
N ASN A 202 -15.04 13.18 -7.39
CA ASN A 202 -14.49 13.25 -6.03
C ASN A 202 -13.94 11.91 -5.51
N SER A 203 -13.64 10.95 -6.39
CA SER A 203 -13.12 9.63 -6.00
C SER A 203 -11.83 9.25 -6.70
N THR A 204 -10.93 8.60 -5.98
CA THR A 204 -9.80 7.83 -6.55
C THR A 204 -10.03 6.35 -6.33
N VAL A 205 -10.15 5.57 -7.41
CA VAL A 205 -10.60 4.18 -7.34
C VAL A 205 -9.65 3.26 -8.13
N GLY A 206 -9.35 2.08 -7.57
CA GLY A 206 -8.44 1.13 -8.19
C GLY A 206 -8.97 0.53 -9.49
N ASN A 207 -10.26 0.19 -9.54
CA ASN A 207 -10.91 -0.49 -10.65
C ASN A 207 -12.02 0.36 -11.29
N LYS A 208 -13.18 0.52 -10.64
CA LYS A 208 -14.35 1.18 -11.25
C LYS A 208 -15.29 1.86 -10.25
N ILE A 209 -16.10 2.77 -10.76
CA ILE A 209 -17.25 3.35 -10.07
C ILE A 209 -18.51 2.78 -10.72
N THR A 210 -19.39 2.19 -9.93
CA THR A 210 -20.58 1.47 -10.42
C THR A 210 -21.86 2.12 -9.90
N GLU A 211 -22.83 2.28 -10.79
CA GLU A 211 -24.21 2.65 -10.45
C GLU A 211 -24.90 1.44 -9.78
N LYS A 212 -25.52 1.66 -8.63
CA LYS A 212 -26.40 0.66 -8.01
C LYS A 212 -27.68 0.54 -8.82
N ASN A 213 -28.04 -0.70 -9.18
CA ASN A 213 -29.37 -0.98 -9.71
C ASN A 213 -30.37 -0.83 -8.55
N GLU A 214 -31.46 -0.09 -8.79
CA GLU A 214 -32.59 0.05 -7.86
C GLU A 214 -33.27 -1.30 -7.56
#